data_AF-A0AAN8EB68-F1
#
_entry.id   AF-A0AAN8EB68-F1
#
_cell.length_a   1.000
_cell.length_b   1.000
_cell.length_c   1.000
_cell.angle_alpha   90.00
_cell.angle_beta   90.00
_cell.angle_gamma   90.00
#
_symmetry.space_group_name_H-M   'P 1'
#
loop_
_entity.id
_entity.type
_entity.pdbx_description
1 polymer ?
#
loop_
_entity_poly.entity_id
_entity_poly.type
_entity_poly.pdbx_seq_one_letter_code
_entity_poly.pdbx_strand_id
1 'polypeptide(L)'
;MSGAGDSCDWLLVALLAKIPKLSDTPSSKIFKIFEKLLCGRTVGDKVRSSVIREGLGVEPLLLRVERSQLRWFGHLVRMPPGCLPREVFQARPAGKRPRGRPRTRWRDYISSLAWERLGIPQSELVDVAREKKVWGSLLELLPPRPDHG
;
A
#
# COMPACT_ATOMS: atom_id res chain seq x y z
N MET A 1 41.71 21.87 -1.84
CA MET A 1 41.63 20.91 -0.70
C MET A 1 40.25 21.02 -0.10
N SER A 2 39.33 20.12 -0.44
CA SER A 2 38.08 19.96 0.30
C SER A 2 37.59 18.54 0.07
N GLY A 3 37.94 17.65 0.99
CA GLY A 3 37.51 16.26 1.01
C GLY A 3 36.60 16.08 2.21
N ALA A 4 35.36 16.55 2.12
CA ALA A 4 34.31 16.15 3.04
C ALA A 4 33.82 14.77 2.58
N GLY A 5 34.61 13.74 2.90
CA GLY A 5 34.19 12.35 2.77
C GLY A 5 33.03 12.11 3.72
N ASP A 6 31.92 11.67 3.13
CA ASP A 6 30.60 11.61 3.71
C ASP A 6 30.55 10.87 5.06
N SER A 7 30.14 11.58 6.10
CA SER A 7 29.90 11.01 7.44
C SER A 7 28.84 9.89 7.45
N CYS A 8 28.12 9.70 6.34
CA CYS A 8 27.13 8.64 6.13
C CYS A 8 27.77 7.29 5.75
N ASP A 9 28.94 7.29 5.12
CA ASP A 9 29.61 6.07 4.66
C ASP A 9 30.15 5.25 5.85
N TRP A 10 30.64 5.93 6.88
CA TRP A 10 31.12 5.31 8.11
C TRP A 10 30.02 4.66 8.94
N LEU A 11 28.81 5.24 8.99
CA LEU A 11 27.67 4.65 9.71
C LEU A 11 27.15 3.39 9.01
N LEU A 12 27.13 3.39 7.67
CA LEU A 12 26.72 2.22 6.89
C LEU A 12 27.74 1.08 7.06
N VAL A 13 29.04 1.40 6.99
CA VAL A 13 30.13 0.42 7.21
C VAL A 13 30.14 -0.11 8.66
N ALA A 14 29.94 0.74 9.67
CA ALA A 14 29.86 0.32 11.07
C ALA A 14 28.61 -0.53 11.38
N LEU A 15 27.47 -0.24 10.74
CA LEU A 15 26.24 -1.02 10.86
C LEU A 15 26.38 -2.39 10.19
N LEU A 16 27.04 -2.46 9.03
CA LEU A 16 27.34 -3.70 8.32
C LEU A 16 28.39 -4.55 9.05
N ALA A 17 29.36 -3.92 9.74
CA ALA A 17 30.40 -4.62 10.50
C ALA A 17 29.90 -5.27 11.81
N LYS A 18 28.71 -4.88 12.32
CA LYS A 18 28.13 -5.44 13.56
C LYS A 18 27.22 -6.66 13.33
N ILE A 19 26.98 -7.06 12.08
CA ILE A 19 26.06 -8.15 11.76
C ILE A 19 26.80 -9.21 10.92
N PRO A 20 27.50 -10.17 11.56
CA PRO A 20 28.07 -11.27 10.81
C PRO A 20 26.90 -12.12 10.30
N LYS A 21 26.83 -12.34 8.98
CA LYS A 21 25.82 -13.14 8.23
C LYS A 21 24.65 -12.36 7.57
N LEU A 22 24.93 -11.23 6.91
CA LEU A 22 23.94 -10.60 6.02
C LEU A 22 23.88 -11.23 4.61
N SER A 23 24.96 -11.87 4.12
CA SER A 23 25.04 -12.36 2.73
C SER A 23 24.01 -13.44 2.39
N ASP A 24 23.72 -14.34 3.33
CA ASP A 24 22.86 -15.51 3.11
C ASP A 24 21.44 -15.30 3.66
N THR A 25 21.15 -14.11 4.19
CA THR A 25 19.88 -13.81 4.83
C THR A 25 18.87 -13.30 3.79
N PRO A 26 17.65 -13.88 3.70
CA PRO A 26 16.60 -13.36 2.84
C PRO A 26 16.34 -11.87 3.10
N SER A 27 16.14 -11.07 2.06
CA SER A 27 15.93 -9.62 2.18
C SER A 27 14.81 -9.25 3.16
N SER A 28 13.78 -10.09 3.30
CA SER A 28 12.68 -9.90 4.25
C SER A 28 13.12 -9.99 5.72
N LYS A 29 14.13 -10.81 6.04
CA LYS A 29 14.72 -10.90 7.38
C LYS A 29 15.69 -9.75 7.64
N ILE A 30 16.49 -9.35 6.64
CA ILE A 30 17.39 -8.19 6.74
C ILE A 30 16.59 -6.94 7.08
N PHE A 31 15.50 -6.69 6.33
CA PHE A 31 14.65 -5.52 6.54
C PHE A 31 14.05 -5.50 7.96
N LYS A 32 13.57 -6.64 8.45
CA LYS A 32 13.05 -6.77 9.83
C LYS A 32 14.13 -6.52 10.90
N ILE A 33 15.36 -6.98 10.68
CA ILE A 33 16.48 -6.74 11.59
C ILE A 33 16.80 -5.24 11.62
N PHE A 34 16.87 -4.61 10.45
CA PHE A 34 17.12 -3.17 10.32
C PHE A 34 16.04 -2.33 11.02
N GLU A 35 14.75 -2.60 10.76
CA GLU A 35 13.62 -1.90 11.42
C GLU A 35 13.72 -1.99 12.95
N LYS A 36 14.07 -3.17 13.48
CA LYS A 36 14.25 -3.37 14.93
C LYS A 36 15.42 -2.56 15.47
N LEU A 37 16.57 -2.57 14.80
CA LEU A 37 17.76 -1.83 15.21
C LEU A 37 17.51 -0.32 15.25
N LEU A 38 16.79 0.23 14.27
CA LEU A 38 16.41 1.66 14.26
C LEU A 38 15.61 2.07 15.51
N CYS A 39 14.85 1.14 16.10
CA CYS A 39 14.07 1.37 17.31
C CYS A 39 14.79 0.93 18.61
N GLY A 40 16.08 0.56 18.54
CA GLY A 40 16.82 -0.01 19.68
C GLY A 40 16.28 -1.36 20.16
N ARG A 41 15.56 -2.10 19.31
CA ARG A 41 14.97 -3.40 19.62
C ARG A 41 15.84 -4.54 19.11
N THR A 42 15.76 -5.68 19.78
CA THR A 42 16.37 -6.92 19.30
C THR A 42 15.33 -7.84 18.64
N VAL A 43 15.80 -8.87 17.93
CA VAL A 43 14.92 -9.91 17.40
C VAL A 43 14.17 -10.63 18.53
N GLY A 44 14.82 -10.82 19.68
CA GLY A 44 14.30 -11.51 20.86
C GLY A 44 13.16 -10.80 21.59
N ASP A 45 12.99 -9.50 21.41
CA ASP A 45 11.94 -8.72 22.10
C ASP A 45 10.51 -9.13 21.68
N LYS A 46 10.36 -9.97 20.65
CA LYS A 46 9.06 -10.46 20.13
C LYS A 46 8.01 -9.38 19.85
N VAL A 47 8.44 -8.12 19.71
CA VAL A 47 7.58 -6.99 19.33
C VAL A 47 7.07 -7.22 17.90
N ARG A 48 5.76 -7.04 17.71
CA ARG A 48 5.11 -7.12 16.40
C ARG A 48 5.70 -6.08 15.44
N SER A 49 5.87 -6.45 14.18
CA SER A 49 6.40 -5.53 13.16
C SER A 49 5.49 -4.31 12.92
N SER A 50 4.18 -4.42 13.15
CA SER A 50 3.25 -3.27 13.02
C SER A 50 3.56 -2.19 14.03
N VAL A 51 3.77 -2.54 15.30
CA VAL A 51 4.16 -1.60 16.37
C VAL A 51 5.48 -0.91 16.07
N ILE A 52 6.47 -1.65 15.53
CA ILE A 52 7.76 -1.08 15.14
C ILE A 52 7.58 -0.07 14.01
N ARG A 53 6.81 -0.43 12.98
CA ARG A 53 6.55 0.42 11.82
C ARG A 53 5.75 1.66 12.18
N GLU A 54 4.79 1.53 13.09
CA GLU A 54 4.03 2.66 13.65
C GLU A 54 4.98 3.64 14.35
N GLY A 55 5.88 3.15 15.21
CA GLY A 55 6.89 3.99 15.87
C GLY A 55 7.87 4.65 14.89
N LEU A 56 8.14 4.02 13.75
CA LEU A 56 8.96 4.60 12.67
C LEU A 56 8.17 5.52 11.72
N GLY A 57 6.86 5.67 11.89
CA GLY A 57 6.01 6.42 10.96
C GLY A 57 5.92 5.79 9.56
N VAL A 58 6.24 4.50 9.43
CA VAL A 58 6.19 3.77 8.16
C VAL A 58 4.75 3.39 7.85
N GLU A 59 4.23 3.90 6.74
CA GLU A 59 2.88 3.59 6.27
C GLU A 59 2.70 2.07 6.05
N PRO A 60 1.62 1.46 6.57
CA PRO A 60 1.32 0.06 6.30
C PRO A 60 1.19 -0.23 4.80
N LEU A 61 1.82 -1.32 4.33
CA LEU A 61 1.82 -1.69 2.92
C LEU A 61 0.40 -1.83 2.36
N LEU A 62 -0.51 -2.41 3.15
CA LEU A 62 -1.90 -2.58 2.73
C LEU A 62 -2.60 -1.24 2.49
N LEU A 63 -2.36 -0.25 3.36
CA LEU A 63 -2.91 1.10 3.17
C LEU A 63 -2.42 1.71 1.85
N ARG A 64 -1.12 1.59 1.56
CA ARG A 64 -0.53 2.05 0.30
C ARG A 64 -1.14 1.37 -0.92
N VAL A 65 -1.40 0.05 -0.84
CA VAL A 65 -2.03 -0.71 -1.92
C VAL A 65 -3.47 -0.25 -2.13
N GLU A 66 -4.30 -0.20 -1.09
CA GLU A 66 -5.70 0.23 -1.16
C GLU A 66 -5.84 1.65 -1.70
N ARG A 67 -5.02 2.58 -1.18
CA ARG A 67 -4.97 3.97 -1.65
C ARG A 67 -4.62 4.06 -3.15
N SER A 68 -3.68 3.23 -3.61
CA SER A 68 -3.28 3.18 -5.02
C SER A 68 -4.39 2.62 -5.92
N GLN A 69 -5.10 1.59 -5.47
CA GLN A 69 -6.23 1.01 -6.18
C GLN A 69 -7.37 2.01 -6.34
N LEU A 70 -7.73 2.72 -5.27
CA LEU A 70 -8.76 3.78 -5.30
C LEU A 70 -8.30 4.99 -6.13
N ARG A 71 -7.01 5.34 -6.08
CA ARG A 71 -6.44 6.40 -6.94
C ARG A 71 -6.59 6.05 -8.41
N TRP A 72 -6.28 4.81 -8.78
CA TRP A 72 -6.44 4.31 -10.14
C TRP A 72 -7.91 4.30 -10.58
N PHE A 73 -8.83 3.89 -9.71
CA PHE A 73 -10.26 3.98 -9.99
C PHE A 73 -10.71 5.42 -10.30
N GLY A 74 -10.34 6.40 -9.45
CA GLY A 74 -10.65 7.80 -9.72
C GLY A 74 -10.03 8.31 -11.02
N HIS A 75 -8.86 7.80 -11.39
CA HIS A 75 -8.28 8.10 -12.69
C HIS A 75 -9.12 7.52 -13.85
N LEU A 76 -9.53 6.26 -13.79
CA LEU A 76 -10.41 5.62 -14.80
C LEU A 76 -11.73 6.36 -14.99
N VAL A 77 -12.36 6.82 -13.89
CA VAL A 77 -13.62 7.58 -13.94
C VAL A 77 -13.45 8.91 -14.69
N ARG A 78 -12.30 9.56 -14.54
CA ARG A 78 -11.98 10.86 -15.14
C ARG A 78 -11.33 10.76 -16.52
N MET A 79 -10.94 9.57 -16.98
CA MET A 79 -10.44 9.38 -18.34
C MET A 79 -11.51 9.77 -19.38
N PRO A 80 -11.15 10.39 -20.51
CA PRO A 80 -12.10 10.66 -21.59
C PRO A 80 -12.65 9.36 -22.21
N PRO A 81 -13.83 9.40 -22.86
CA PRO A 81 -14.32 8.26 -23.63
C PRO A 81 -13.38 7.98 -24.81
N GLY A 82 -13.33 6.75 -25.32
CA GLY A 82 -12.37 6.34 -26.35
C GLY A 82 -11.07 5.72 -25.80
N CYS A 83 -10.83 5.83 -24.49
CA CYS A 83 -9.66 5.22 -23.85
C CYS A 83 -9.94 3.75 -23.50
N LEU A 84 -9.14 2.83 -24.04
CA LEU A 84 -9.26 1.38 -23.81
C LEU A 84 -9.41 0.98 -22.33
N PRO A 85 -8.62 1.51 -21.36
CA PRO A 85 -8.79 1.11 -19.95
C PRO A 85 -10.17 1.44 -19.39
N ARG A 86 -10.74 2.60 -19.77
CA ARG A 86 -12.08 3.00 -19.37
C ARG A 86 -13.14 2.14 -20.05
N GLU A 87 -12.99 1.87 -21.33
CA GLU A 87 -13.93 1.03 -22.09
C GLU A 87 -13.97 -0.41 -21.58
N VAL A 88 -12.79 -1.02 -21.40
CA VAL A 88 -12.66 -2.37 -20.81
C VAL A 88 -13.24 -2.41 -19.41
N PHE A 89 -13.00 -1.37 -18.60
CA PHE A 89 -13.61 -1.27 -17.29
C PHE A 89 -15.14 -1.27 -17.39
N GLN A 90 -15.72 -0.44 -18.25
CA GLN A 90 -17.17 -0.28 -18.46
C GLN A 90 -17.84 -1.49 -19.14
N ALA A 91 -17.08 -2.26 -19.91
CA ALA A 91 -17.59 -3.41 -20.63
C ALA A 91 -18.25 -4.44 -19.70
N ARG A 92 -19.41 -4.95 -20.14
CA ARG A 92 -20.12 -6.06 -19.49
C ARG A 92 -20.09 -7.25 -20.43
N PRO A 93 -19.09 -8.14 -20.34
CA PRO A 93 -18.98 -9.28 -21.24
C PRO A 93 -20.22 -10.17 -21.09
N ALA A 94 -20.84 -10.48 -22.22
CA ALA A 94 -21.97 -11.41 -22.29
C ALA A 94 -21.47 -12.86 -22.17
N GLY A 95 -22.22 -13.69 -21.44
CA GLY A 95 -21.90 -15.11 -21.27
C GLY A 95 -22.29 -15.67 -19.91
N LYS A 96 -22.43 -16.99 -19.84
CA LYS A 96 -22.65 -17.71 -18.56
C LYS A 96 -21.31 -17.86 -17.84
N ARG A 97 -21.29 -17.55 -16.55
CA ARG A 97 -20.13 -17.82 -15.70
C ARG A 97 -20.05 -19.33 -15.40
N PRO A 98 -18.85 -19.90 -15.22
CA PRO A 98 -18.70 -21.30 -14.84
C PRO A 98 -19.43 -21.59 -13.52
N ARG A 99 -19.89 -22.84 -13.34
CA ARG A 99 -20.45 -23.31 -12.06
C ARG A 99 -19.36 -23.29 -10.99
N GLY A 100 -19.71 -22.89 -9.77
CA GLY A 100 -18.79 -22.70 -8.64
C GLY A 100 -18.75 -21.25 -8.17
N ARG A 101 -17.85 -20.93 -7.22
CA ARG A 101 -17.65 -19.56 -6.71
C ARG A 101 -16.87 -18.74 -7.75
N PRO A 102 -17.49 -17.77 -8.44
CA PRO A 102 -16.76 -16.95 -9.41
C PRO A 102 -15.73 -16.07 -8.69
N ARG A 103 -14.62 -15.77 -9.37
CA ARG A 103 -13.65 -14.78 -8.86
C ARG A 103 -14.33 -13.41 -8.73
N THR A 104 -14.07 -12.71 -7.64
CA THR A 104 -14.51 -11.32 -7.43
C THR A 104 -13.94 -10.45 -8.55
N ARG A 105 -14.79 -9.69 -9.24
CA ARG A 105 -14.30 -8.74 -10.25
C ARG A 105 -13.60 -7.60 -9.54
N TRP A 106 -12.59 -7.02 -10.19
CA TRP A 106 -11.91 -5.86 -9.63
C TRP A 106 -12.88 -4.69 -9.34
N ARG A 107 -13.87 -4.46 -10.21
CA ARG A 107 -14.96 -3.49 -9.97
C ARG A 107 -15.70 -3.77 -8.66
N ASP A 108 -16.11 -5.02 -8.43
CA ASP A 108 -16.88 -5.41 -7.25
C ASP A 108 -16.01 -5.23 -5.99
N TYR A 109 -14.73 -5.60 -6.07
CA TYR A 109 -13.74 -5.35 -5.02
C TYR A 109 -13.58 -3.86 -4.70
N ILE A 110 -13.45 -2.99 -5.71
CA ILE A 110 -13.33 -1.54 -5.51
C ILE A 110 -14.60 -0.96 -4.87
N SER A 111 -15.79 -1.42 -5.28
CA SER A 111 -17.04 -1.00 -4.66
C SER A 111 -17.09 -1.40 -3.18
N SER A 112 -16.73 -2.65 -2.84
CA SER A 112 -16.65 -3.10 -1.45
C SER A 112 -15.61 -2.31 -0.66
N LEU A 113 -14.44 -2.07 -1.25
CA LEU A 113 -13.38 -1.29 -0.62
C LEU A 113 -13.81 0.16 -0.34
N ALA A 114 -14.46 0.82 -1.31
CA ALA A 114 -14.96 2.18 -1.12
C ALA A 114 -16.05 2.25 -0.05
N TRP A 115 -16.94 1.26 -0.01
CA TRP A 115 -17.94 1.15 1.06
C TRP A 115 -17.28 0.96 2.43
N GLU A 116 -16.41 -0.04 2.57
CA GLU A 116 -15.77 -0.37 3.85
C GLU A 116 -14.87 0.75 4.37
N ARG A 117 -14.20 1.47 3.47
CA ARG A 117 -13.11 2.38 3.86
C ARG A 117 -13.50 3.84 3.82
N LEU A 118 -14.43 4.21 2.95
CA LEU A 118 -14.87 5.59 2.75
C LEU A 118 -16.36 5.79 3.07
N GLY A 119 -17.12 4.72 3.32
CA GLY A 119 -18.57 4.79 3.54
C GLY A 119 -19.37 5.17 2.30
N ILE A 120 -18.76 5.10 1.10
CA ILE A 120 -19.40 5.57 -0.14
C ILE A 120 -20.20 4.43 -0.76
N PRO A 121 -21.52 4.58 -0.94
CA PRO A 121 -22.33 3.57 -1.59
C PRO A 121 -21.98 3.43 -3.07
N GLN A 122 -22.20 2.24 -3.63
CA GLN A 122 -21.85 1.94 -5.02
C GLN A 122 -22.52 2.88 -6.04
N SER A 123 -23.72 3.39 -5.74
CA SER A 123 -24.47 4.34 -6.58
C SER A 123 -23.75 5.68 -6.72
N GLU A 124 -23.12 6.17 -5.66
CA GLU A 124 -22.50 7.50 -5.60
C GLU A 124 -21.01 7.45 -5.94
N LEU A 125 -20.40 6.26 -5.91
CA LEU A 125 -18.96 6.07 -6.06
C LEU A 125 -18.38 6.73 -7.31
N VAL A 126 -19.08 6.67 -8.45
CA VAL A 126 -18.61 7.28 -9.70
C VAL A 126 -18.65 8.81 -9.62
N ASP A 127 -19.68 9.38 -8.99
CA ASP A 127 -19.86 10.82 -8.90
C ASP A 127 -18.85 11.44 -7.94
N VAL A 128 -18.67 10.84 -6.75
CA VAL A 128 -17.65 11.27 -5.79
C VAL A 128 -16.24 11.13 -6.37
N ALA A 129 -15.95 10.05 -7.10
CA ALA A 129 -14.64 9.86 -7.72
C ALA A 129 -14.39 10.82 -8.91
N ARG A 130 -15.44 11.36 -9.53
CA ARG A 130 -15.31 12.37 -10.59
C ARG A 130 -14.76 13.68 -10.04
N GLU A 131 -15.15 14.04 -8.81
CA GLU A 131 -14.64 15.22 -8.12
C GLU A 131 -13.20 15.01 -7.64
N LYS A 132 -12.22 15.53 -8.41
CA LYS A 132 -10.78 15.32 -8.14
C LYS A 132 -10.34 15.79 -6.76
N LYS A 133 -10.86 16.92 -6.27
CA LYS A 133 -10.50 17.49 -4.96
C LYS A 133 -11.05 16.61 -3.83
N VAL A 134 -12.35 16.35 -3.84
CA VAL A 134 -13.02 15.49 -2.85
C VAL A 134 -12.37 14.11 -2.80
N TRP A 135 -12.20 13.47 -3.96
CA TRP A 135 -11.54 12.16 -4.05
C TRP A 135 -10.11 12.19 -3.51
N GLY A 136 -9.33 13.23 -3.85
CA GLY A 136 -7.97 13.39 -3.36
C GLY A 136 -7.90 13.44 -1.83
N SER A 137 -8.73 14.28 -1.21
CA SER A 137 -8.81 14.43 0.24
C SER A 137 -9.23 13.15 0.94
N LEU A 138 -10.23 12.43 0.40
CA LEU A 138 -10.66 11.13 0.94
C LEU A 138 -9.54 10.09 0.96
N LEU A 139 -8.70 10.06 -0.09
CA LEU A 139 -7.59 9.11 -0.17
C LEU A 139 -6.42 9.49 0.72
N GLU A 140 -6.18 10.78 0.91
CA GLU A 140 -5.16 11.30 1.82
C GLU A 140 -5.51 10.96 3.28
N LEU A 141 -6.77 11.17 3.65
CA LEU A 141 -7.30 10.92 5.00
C LEU A 141 -7.66 9.45 5.25
N LEU A 142 -7.39 8.54 4.31
CA LEU A 142 -7.69 7.12 4.45
C LEU A 142 -6.92 6.54 5.66
N PRO A 143 -7.59 6.07 6.72
CA PRO A 143 -6.91 5.56 7.92
C PRO A 143 -6.36 4.16 7.67
N PRO A 144 -5.25 3.74 8.32
CA PRO A 144 -4.80 2.34 8.25
C PRO A 144 -5.88 1.40 8.79
N ARG A 145 -5.92 0.16 8.28
CA ARG A 145 -6.82 -0.85 8.84
C ARG A 145 -6.39 -1.19 10.28
N PRO A 146 -7.33 -1.44 11.20
CA PRO A 146 -6.99 -1.96 12.51
C PRO A 146 -6.34 -3.34 12.38
N ASP A 147 -5.30 -3.58 13.15
CA ASP A 147 -4.67 -4.90 13.21
C ASP A 147 -5.64 -5.88 13.86
N HIS A 148 -6.08 -6.90 13.10
CA HIS A 148 -6.74 -8.08 13.66
C HIS A 148 -5.62 -9.03 14.09
N GLY A 149 -5.26 -8.94 15.38
CA GLY A 149 -4.03 -9.47 15.95
C GLY A 149 -3.89 -10.99 16.01
#